data_AF-A0A944P093-F1
#
_entry.id   AF-A0A944P093-F1
#
_cell.length_a   1.000
_cell.length_b   1.000
_cell.length_c   1.000
_cell.angle_alpha   90.00
_cell.angle_beta   90.00
_cell.angle_gamma   90.00
#
_symmetry.space_group_name_H-M   'P 1'
#
loop_
_entity.id
_entity.type
_entity.pdbx_description
1 polymer ?
#
loop_
_entity_poly.entity_id
_entity_poly.type
_entity_poly.pdbx_seq_one_letter_code
_entity_poly.pdbx_strand_id
1 'polypeptide(L)'
;MTEDLTKWPRLLVTGAPVTEEQADDILIRTANLYLLDGNDKAWTASVYHALGLEPGQYANATIDSIRAVTKELDVLPLTLLYTSRIASTWIGGPHGWCNWDGTIGSSNYNVGKWPDREAVLSDWDTIAVAFPYLELTAQLLADEGADAAPVLGQWRITGGRATEETPGQRITPPVELTEIDMFTRLFGTGGERGVTERRLTAAVERVRAARAALR
;
A
#
# COMPACT_ATOMS: atom_id res chain seq x y z
N MET A 1 -14.46 16.62 21.88
CA MET A 1 -14.72 16.69 20.43
C MET A 1 -13.58 15.95 19.77
N THR A 2 -13.85 14.84 19.10
CA THR A 2 -12.89 14.23 18.17
C THR A 2 -12.77 15.16 16.97
N GLU A 3 -11.57 15.68 16.70
CA GLU A 3 -11.33 16.50 15.51
C GLU A 3 -11.56 15.66 14.25
N ASP A 4 -12.23 16.25 13.27
CA ASP A 4 -12.48 15.62 11.98
C ASP A 4 -11.18 15.46 11.18
N LEU A 5 -11.15 14.47 10.27
CA LEU A 5 -10.00 14.24 9.40
C LEU A 5 -9.85 15.40 8.40
N THR A 6 -8.60 15.83 8.18
CA THR A 6 -8.28 16.90 7.23
C THR A 6 -8.15 16.37 5.81
N LYS A 7 -7.98 17.28 4.85
CA LYS A 7 -7.57 16.92 3.50
C LYS A 7 -6.18 16.31 3.55
N TRP A 8 -5.99 15.17 2.87
CA TRP A 8 -4.68 14.51 2.72
C TRP A 8 -3.94 14.25 4.03
N PRO A 9 -4.56 13.56 5.02
CA PRO A 9 -3.88 13.28 6.26
C PRO A 9 -2.72 12.31 6.03
N ARG A 10 -1.61 12.54 6.73
CA ARG A 10 -0.39 11.73 6.64
C ARG A 10 -0.57 10.43 7.41
N LEU A 11 -0.25 9.31 6.79
CA LEU A 11 -0.25 8.01 7.46
C LEU A 11 1.11 7.69 8.08
N LEU A 12 1.08 7.49 9.39
CA LEU A 12 2.16 6.91 10.14
C LEU A 12 1.83 5.46 10.47
N VAL A 13 2.80 4.56 10.27
CA VAL A 13 2.68 3.15 10.69
C VAL A 13 3.99 2.72 11.33
N THR A 14 3.91 1.98 12.43
CA THR A 14 5.02 1.20 13.00
C THR A 14 4.49 -0.18 13.42
N GLY A 15 5.29 -1.23 13.27
CA GLY A 15 4.85 -2.58 13.62
C GLY A 15 5.98 -3.59 13.72
N ALA A 16 5.62 -4.79 14.16
CA ALA A 16 6.52 -5.94 14.11
C ALA A 16 6.80 -6.32 12.65
N PRO A 17 8.05 -6.70 12.32
CA PRO A 17 8.36 -7.19 10.98
C PRO A 17 7.64 -8.52 10.70
N VAL A 18 7.36 -8.76 9.43
CA VAL A 18 6.81 -10.03 8.91
C VAL A 18 7.88 -10.75 8.09
N THR A 19 7.65 -12.02 7.73
CA THR A 19 8.57 -12.72 6.82
C THR A 19 8.44 -12.18 5.39
N GLU A 20 9.43 -12.44 4.52
CA GLU A 20 9.34 -12.05 3.10
C GLU A 20 8.17 -12.74 2.38
N GLU A 21 7.81 -13.96 2.77
CA GLU A 21 6.62 -14.65 2.23
C GLU A 21 5.32 -13.96 2.66
N GLN A 22 5.25 -13.52 3.91
CA GLN A 22 4.11 -12.74 4.40
C GLN A 22 4.04 -11.36 3.73
N ALA A 23 5.20 -10.73 3.50
CA ALA A 23 5.29 -9.47 2.77
C ALA A 23 4.77 -9.63 1.34
N ASP A 24 5.10 -10.73 0.66
CA ASP A 24 4.55 -11.01 -0.68
C ASP A 24 3.03 -11.10 -0.68
N ASP A 25 2.48 -11.87 0.26
CA ASP A 25 1.02 -12.02 0.35
C ASP A 25 0.35 -10.67 0.61
N ILE A 26 0.90 -9.87 1.53
CA ILE A 26 0.41 -8.51 1.80
C ILE A 26 0.52 -7.63 0.56
N LEU A 27 1.69 -7.52 -0.06
CA LEU A 27 1.95 -6.56 -1.13
C LEU A 27 1.17 -6.89 -2.40
N ILE A 28 1.01 -8.18 -2.73
CA ILE A 28 0.21 -8.60 -3.88
C ILE A 28 -1.29 -8.40 -3.59
N ARG A 29 -1.78 -8.82 -2.41
CA ARG A 29 -3.21 -8.77 -2.10
C ARG A 29 -3.70 -7.38 -1.67
N THR A 30 -2.81 -6.45 -1.33
CA THR A 30 -3.18 -5.05 -1.06
C THR A 30 -2.88 -4.11 -2.23
N ALA A 31 -2.35 -4.61 -3.36
CA ALA A 31 -2.05 -3.79 -4.52
C ALA A 31 -3.33 -3.25 -5.18
N ASN A 32 -3.31 -1.98 -5.56
CA ASN A 32 -4.35 -1.42 -6.42
C ASN A 32 -4.05 -1.71 -7.89
N LEU A 33 -4.66 -2.78 -8.41
CA LEU A 33 -4.44 -3.23 -9.79
C LEU A 33 -4.83 -2.19 -10.85
N TYR A 34 -5.69 -1.21 -10.51
CA TYR A 34 -6.08 -0.13 -11.42
C TYR A 34 -5.03 0.98 -11.54
N LEU A 35 -4.01 0.98 -10.68
CA LEU A 35 -2.98 2.03 -10.59
C LEU A 35 -1.56 1.53 -10.90
N LEU A 36 -1.43 0.39 -11.59
CA LEU A 36 -0.14 -0.20 -11.94
C LEU A 36 0.49 0.40 -13.21
N ASP A 37 -0.23 1.28 -13.89
CA ASP A 37 0.23 1.92 -15.12
C ASP A 37 1.22 3.04 -14.84
N GLY A 38 2.39 2.95 -15.49
CA GLY A 38 3.50 3.88 -15.37
C GLY A 38 3.82 4.62 -16.68
N ASN A 39 4.75 5.57 -16.60
CA ASN A 39 5.42 6.13 -17.76
C ASN A 39 6.44 5.14 -18.35
N ASP A 40 7.03 4.27 -17.52
CA ASP A 40 7.91 3.20 -17.96
C ASP A 40 7.12 2.02 -18.56
N LYS A 41 6.83 2.08 -19.86
CA LYS A 41 5.99 1.09 -20.55
C LYS A 41 6.58 -0.31 -20.60
N ALA A 42 7.91 -0.43 -20.63
CA ALA A 42 8.58 -1.73 -20.55
C ALA A 42 8.33 -2.36 -19.18
N TRP A 43 8.46 -1.58 -18.11
CA TRP A 43 8.13 -2.05 -16.77
C TRP A 43 6.65 -2.41 -16.60
N THR A 44 5.73 -1.58 -17.09
CA THR A 44 4.29 -1.89 -17.04
C THR A 44 3.99 -3.23 -17.72
N ALA A 45 4.61 -3.51 -18.88
CA ALA A 45 4.45 -4.80 -19.55
C ALA A 45 4.96 -5.98 -18.69
N SER A 46 6.10 -5.83 -18.01
CA SER A 46 6.61 -6.85 -17.08
C SER A 46 5.66 -7.08 -15.90
N VAL A 47 5.10 -6.02 -15.33
CA VAL A 47 4.11 -6.10 -14.23
C VAL A 47 2.86 -6.86 -14.70
N TYR A 48 2.37 -6.55 -15.90
CA TYR A 48 1.19 -7.21 -16.46
C TYR A 48 1.45 -8.69 -16.70
N HIS A 49 2.60 -9.02 -17.27
CA HIS A 49 3.00 -10.39 -17.51
C HIS A 49 3.07 -11.19 -16.19
N ALA A 50 3.70 -10.64 -15.16
CA ALA A 50 3.80 -11.29 -13.86
C ALA A 50 2.43 -11.56 -13.23
N LEU A 51 1.54 -10.56 -13.25
CA LEU A 51 0.20 -10.64 -12.65
C LEU A 51 -0.80 -11.44 -13.50
N GLY A 52 -0.56 -11.59 -14.80
CA GLY A 52 -1.54 -12.15 -15.74
C GLY A 52 -2.60 -11.13 -16.18
N LEU A 53 -2.25 -9.85 -16.22
CA LEU A 53 -3.13 -8.78 -16.71
C LEU A 53 -3.01 -8.66 -18.23
N GLU A 54 -4.14 -8.39 -18.88
CA GLU A 54 -4.19 -8.22 -20.33
C GLU A 54 -4.16 -6.73 -20.68
N PRO A 55 -3.29 -6.30 -21.61
CA PRO A 55 -3.25 -4.91 -22.06
C PRO A 55 -4.52 -4.56 -22.86
N GLY A 56 -5.16 -3.48 -22.46
CA GLY A 56 -6.30 -2.87 -23.13
C GLY A 56 -5.90 -1.81 -24.16
N GLN A 57 -6.92 -1.16 -24.73
CA GLN A 57 -6.78 -0.24 -25.87
C GLN A 57 -5.88 0.97 -25.58
N TYR A 58 -5.83 1.46 -24.34
CA TYR A 58 -5.10 2.67 -23.96
C TYR A 58 -3.87 2.36 -23.09
N ALA A 59 -3.27 1.18 -23.28
CA ALA A 59 -2.14 0.68 -22.50
C ALA A 59 -2.41 0.51 -21.00
N ASN A 60 -3.68 0.51 -20.60
CA ASN A 60 -4.19 0.14 -19.29
C ASN A 60 -4.73 -1.30 -19.32
N ALA A 61 -4.80 -1.98 -18.19
CA ALA A 61 -5.26 -3.37 -18.14
C ALA A 61 -6.77 -3.42 -18.43
N THR A 62 -7.22 -4.49 -19.09
CA THR A 62 -8.64 -4.72 -19.32
C THR A 62 -9.35 -4.93 -17.97
N ILE A 63 -10.57 -4.40 -17.83
CA ILE A 63 -11.37 -4.57 -16.61
C ILE A 63 -11.61 -6.05 -16.31
N ASP A 64 -11.80 -6.87 -17.34
CA ASP A 64 -12.05 -8.30 -17.19
C ASP A 64 -10.81 -9.04 -16.67
N SER A 65 -9.60 -8.72 -17.16
CA SER A 65 -8.37 -9.29 -16.62
C SER A 65 -8.12 -8.84 -15.17
N ILE A 66 -8.36 -7.57 -14.82
CA ILE A 66 -8.27 -7.08 -13.44
C ILE A 66 -9.22 -7.87 -12.54
N ARG A 67 -10.49 -8.04 -12.92
CA ARG A 67 -11.47 -8.81 -12.14
C ARG A 67 -11.06 -10.27 -11.98
N ALA A 68 -10.53 -10.89 -13.04
CA ALA A 68 -10.05 -12.25 -13.02
C ALA A 68 -8.89 -12.40 -12.02
N VAL A 69 -7.87 -11.55 -12.12
CA VAL A 69 -6.69 -11.56 -11.23
C VAL A 69 -7.06 -11.21 -9.78
N THR A 70 -7.94 -10.23 -9.55
CA THR A 70 -8.45 -9.90 -8.22
C THR A 70 -9.07 -11.12 -7.55
N LYS A 71 -9.93 -11.85 -8.26
CA LYS A 71 -10.54 -13.09 -7.75
C LYS A 71 -9.51 -14.21 -7.59
N GLU A 72 -8.58 -14.33 -8.54
CA GLU A 72 -7.57 -15.38 -8.56
C GLU A 72 -6.65 -15.30 -7.34
N LEU A 73 -6.10 -14.11 -7.09
CA LEU A 73 -5.11 -13.84 -6.05
C LEU A 73 -5.73 -13.41 -4.71
N ASP A 74 -7.06 -13.25 -4.66
CA ASP A 74 -7.78 -12.75 -3.48
C ASP A 74 -7.27 -11.36 -3.05
N VAL A 75 -7.20 -10.45 -4.03
CA VAL A 75 -6.84 -9.04 -3.80
C VAL A 75 -7.96 -8.36 -3.01
N LEU A 76 -7.57 -7.72 -1.91
CA LEU A 76 -8.46 -7.09 -0.95
C LEU A 76 -9.11 -5.83 -1.54
N PRO A 77 -10.41 -5.60 -1.27
CA PRO A 77 -11.14 -4.44 -1.80
C PRO A 77 -10.88 -3.18 -0.96
N LEU A 78 -9.63 -2.73 -0.91
CA LEU A 78 -9.20 -1.57 -0.13
C LEU A 78 -9.46 -0.26 -0.87
N THR A 79 -9.81 0.79 -0.12
CA THR A 79 -10.17 2.10 -0.67
C THR A 79 -9.12 3.18 -0.39
N LEU A 80 -8.47 3.12 0.76
CA LEU A 80 -7.54 4.12 1.28
C LEU A 80 -6.16 3.53 1.58
N LEU A 81 -6.09 2.28 2.05
CA LEU A 81 -4.87 1.64 2.57
C LEU A 81 -4.26 0.59 1.63
N TYR A 82 -4.61 0.65 0.35
CA TYR A 82 -3.93 -0.13 -0.68
C TYR A 82 -2.45 0.28 -0.79
N THR A 83 -1.62 -0.62 -1.33
CA THR A 83 -0.20 -0.33 -1.58
C THR A 83 0.07 0.05 -3.03
N SER A 84 1.05 0.93 -3.22
CA SER A 84 1.65 1.27 -4.52
C SER A 84 3.12 0.80 -4.59
N ARG A 85 3.48 -0.24 -3.83
CA ARG A 85 4.85 -0.78 -3.73
C ARG A 85 5.30 -1.63 -4.94
N ILE A 86 4.40 -1.93 -5.88
CA ILE A 86 4.75 -2.61 -7.14
C ILE A 86 5.16 -1.57 -8.19
N ALA A 87 4.27 -0.61 -8.44
CA ALA A 87 4.46 0.48 -9.37
C ALA A 87 3.73 1.74 -8.86
N SER A 88 4.27 2.92 -9.17
CA SER A 88 3.66 4.20 -8.79
C SER A 88 4.11 5.32 -9.70
N THR A 89 3.16 6.13 -10.19
CA THR A 89 3.41 7.37 -10.96
C THR A 89 3.48 8.61 -10.09
N TRP A 90 3.28 8.47 -8.77
CA TRP A 90 3.46 9.58 -7.85
C TRP A 90 4.93 10.01 -7.84
N ILE A 91 5.20 11.32 -7.74
CA ILE A 91 6.57 11.86 -7.77
C ILE A 91 7.45 11.34 -6.63
N GLY A 92 6.84 10.91 -5.52
CA GLY A 92 7.54 10.25 -4.43
C GLY A 92 7.82 8.76 -4.65
N GLY A 93 7.38 8.21 -5.77
CA GLY A 93 7.60 6.84 -6.18
C GLY A 93 6.71 5.82 -5.45
N PRO A 94 7.09 4.54 -5.52
CA PRO A 94 6.41 3.44 -4.84
C PRO A 94 6.37 3.62 -3.32
N HIS A 95 5.17 3.49 -2.74
CA HIS A 95 4.91 3.75 -1.32
C HIS A 95 3.87 2.78 -0.77
N GLY A 96 3.86 2.65 0.56
CA GLY A 96 3.01 1.72 1.29
C GLY A 96 3.55 1.48 2.70
N TRP A 97 2.73 0.86 3.55
CA TRP A 97 3.06 0.57 4.95
C TRP A 97 3.80 -0.77 5.17
N CYS A 98 3.92 -1.59 4.13
CA CYS A 98 4.72 -2.82 4.10
C CYS A 98 5.83 -2.69 3.05
N ASN A 99 6.99 -3.28 3.32
CA ASN A 99 8.12 -3.37 2.39
C ASN A 99 8.37 -4.82 1.97
N TRP A 100 9.03 -5.00 0.82
CA TRP A 100 9.36 -6.33 0.25
C TRP A 100 10.27 -7.19 1.11
N ASP A 101 10.97 -6.59 2.08
CA ASP A 101 11.82 -7.26 3.08
C ASP A 101 11.07 -7.63 4.36
N GLY A 102 9.76 -7.37 4.43
CA GLY A 102 8.92 -7.64 5.60
C GLY A 102 8.91 -6.52 6.65
N THR A 103 9.63 -5.42 6.44
CA THR A 103 9.54 -4.26 7.34
C THR A 103 8.14 -3.63 7.27
N ILE A 104 7.53 -3.38 8.43
CA ILE A 104 6.26 -2.68 8.56
C ILE A 104 6.51 -1.25 9.05
N GLY A 105 6.20 -0.28 8.20
CA GLY A 105 6.31 1.13 8.54
C GLY A 105 5.92 2.10 7.43
N SER A 106 5.45 3.28 7.84
CA SER A 106 5.15 4.41 6.97
C SER A 106 5.37 5.71 7.72
N SER A 107 5.90 6.72 7.03
CA SER A 107 6.02 8.08 7.57
C SER A 107 5.92 9.17 6.51
N ASN A 108 5.66 8.81 5.24
CA ASN A 108 5.94 9.71 4.12
C ASN A 108 4.83 9.80 3.06
N TYR A 109 3.64 9.22 3.27
CA TYR A 109 2.53 9.34 2.31
C TYR A 109 1.16 9.54 2.97
N ASN A 110 0.23 10.06 2.17
CA ASN A 110 -1.12 10.43 2.60
C ASN A 110 -2.14 9.38 2.14
N VAL A 111 -3.20 9.15 2.91
CA VAL A 111 -4.23 8.13 2.62
C VAL A 111 -5.40 8.65 1.79
N GLY A 112 -5.14 9.58 0.87
CA GLY A 112 -6.16 10.14 -0.02
C GLY A 112 -6.82 11.42 0.48
N LYS A 113 -7.81 11.91 -0.27
CA LYS A 113 -8.42 13.24 -0.08
C LYS A 113 -9.68 13.12 0.80
N TRP A 114 -9.67 13.77 1.96
CA TRP A 114 -10.78 13.77 2.93
C TRP A 114 -11.25 12.36 3.31
N PRO A 115 -10.37 11.48 3.82
CA PRO A 115 -10.82 10.20 4.33
C PRO A 115 -11.73 10.41 5.56
N ASP A 116 -12.60 9.45 5.83
CA ASP A 116 -13.30 9.34 7.11
C ASP A 116 -12.70 8.19 7.95
N ARG A 117 -12.90 8.25 9.27
CA ARG A 117 -12.29 7.28 10.21
C ARG A 117 -12.88 5.89 10.05
N GLU A 118 -14.15 5.79 9.68
CA GLU A 118 -14.84 4.51 9.53
C GLU A 118 -14.30 3.75 8.32
N ALA A 119 -14.03 4.44 7.21
CA ALA A 119 -13.38 3.89 6.03
C ALA A 119 -11.95 3.42 6.32
N VAL A 120 -11.18 4.21 7.07
CA VAL A 120 -9.82 3.82 7.50
C VAL A 120 -9.87 2.58 8.40
N LEU A 121 -10.79 2.53 9.36
CA LEU A 121 -11.00 1.37 10.22
C LEU A 121 -11.45 0.15 9.39
N SER A 122 -12.35 0.33 8.42
CA SER A 122 -12.86 -0.74 7.56
C SER A 122 -11.77 -1.38 6.71
N ASP A 123 -10.88 -0.56 6.12
CA ASP A 123 -9.71 -1.06 5.40
C ASP A 123 -8.77 -1.82 6.36
N TRP A 124 -8.50 -1.27 7.55
CA TRP A 124 -7.66 -1.95 8.55
C TRP A 124 -8.26 -3.26 9.04
N ASP A 125 -9.58 -3.34 9.22
CA ASP A 125 -10.27 -4.57 9.64
C ASP A 125 -10.18 -5.63 8.55
N THR A 126 -10.39 -5.23 7.29
CA THR A 126 -10.19 -6.10 6.11
C THR A 126 -8.75 -6.64 6.06
N ILE A 127 -7.75 -5.78 6.26
CA ILE A 127 -6.33 -6.15 6.33
C ILE A 127 -6.06 -7.10 7.50
N ALA A 128 -6.57 -6.78 8.69
CA ALA A 128 -6.33 -7.57 9.89
C ALA A 128 -6.89 -8.99 9.76
N VAL A 129 -8.13 -9.12 9.27
CA VAL A 129 -8.77 -10.42 9.01
C VAL A 129 -7.97 -11.24 7.99
N ALA A 130 -7.48 -10.60 6.92
CA ALA A 130 -6.71 -11.27 5.88
C ALA A 130 -5.31 -11.72 6.35
N PHE A 131 -4.72 -10.97 7.30
CA PHE A 131 -3.34 -11.17 7.79
C PHE A 131 -3.31 -11.16 9.33
N PRO A 132 -3.81 -12.22 9.99
CA PRO A 132 -4.01 -12.22 11.45
C PRO A 132 -2.72 -12.17 12.27
N TYR A 133 -1.56 -12.37 11.63
CA TYR A 133 -0.23 -12.26 12.21
C TYR A 133 0.29 -10.81 12.29
N LEU A 134 -0.41 -9.83 11.69
CA LEU A 134 0.01 -8.44 11.75
C LEU A 134 -0.11 -7.89 13.17
N GLU A 135 0.96 -7.22 13.60
CA GLU A 135 1.00 -6.44 14.84
C GLU A 135 1.55 -5.05 14.55
N LEU A 136 0.66 -4.07 14.40
CA LEU A 136 1.06 -2.70 14.07
C LEU A 136 0.15 -1.66 14.71
N THR A 137 0.67 -0.44 14.79
CA THR A 137 -0.07 0.74 15.17
C THR A 137 -0.03 1.73 14.02
N ALA A 138 -1.19 2.27 13.67
CA ALA A 138 -1.35 3.26 12.61
C ALA A 138 -1.90 4.56 13.18
N GLN A 139 -1.43 5.69 12.66
CA GLN A 139 -1.92 7.02 13.01
C GLN A 139 -2.14 7.87 11.77
N LEU A 140 -3.11 8.78 11.85
CA LEU A 140 -3.30 9.85 10.87
C LEU A 140 -2.95 11.20 11.49
N LEU A 141 -2.02 11.93 10.86
CA LEU A 141 -1.74 13.33 11.22
C LEU A 141 -2.60 14.27 10.37
N ALA A 142 -3.01 15.38 10.98
CA ALA A 142 -3.64 16.51 10.28
C ALA A 142 -2.70 17.14 9.24
N ASP A 143 -3.28 17.92 8.31
CA ASP A 143 -2.58 18.88 7.45
C ASP A 143 -1.31 18.34 6.79
N GLU A 144 -1.41 17.18 6.13
CA GLU A 144 -0.30 16.51 5.44
C GLU A 144 0.89 16.16 6.35
N GLY A 145 0.74 16.24 7.67
CA GLY A 145 1.77 15.89 8.64
C GLY A 145 2.79 16.99 8.91
N ALA A 146 2.41 18.27 8.84
CA ALA A 146 3.25 19.38 9.28
C ALA A 146 3.84 19.13 10.70
N ASP A 147 5.01 19.69 11.02
CA ASP A 147 5.76 19.39 12.25
C ASP A 147 4.94 19.50 13.55
N ALA A 148 3.91 20.33 13.60
CA ALA A 148 3.02 20.51 14.77
C ALA A 148 1.62 19.87 14.59
N ALA A 149 1.37 19.15 13.50
CA ALA A 149 0.09 18.52 13.20
C ALA A 149 -0.37 17.54 14.31
N PRO A 150 -1.59 17.69 14.85
CA PRO A 150 -2.13 16.74 15.82
C PRO A 150 -2.34 15.35 15.19
N VAL A 151 -2.31 14.33 16.05
CA VAL A 151 -2.78 12.98 15.68
C VAL A 151 -4.30 13.02 15.70
N LEU A 152 -4.91 12.85 14.55
CA LEU A 152 -6.37 12.82 14.43
C LEU A 152 -6.89 11.41 14.73
N GLY A 153 -6.36 10.37 14.09
CA GLY A 153 -6.80 8.99 14.31
C GLY A 153 -5.68 8.06 14.75
N GLN A 154 -6.03 7.02 15.51
CA GLN A 154 -5.12 5.95 15.92
C GLN A 154 -5.82 4.61 15.87
N TRP A 155 -5.15 3.60 15.31
CA TRP A 155 -5.66 2.23 15.23
C TRP A 155 -4.59 1.23 15.65
N ARG A 156 -5.02 0.22 16.41
CA ARG A 156 -4.21 -0.95 16.76
C ARG A 156 -4.70 -2.16 15.96
N ILE A 157 -3.77 -2.80 15.26
CA ILE A 157 -4.01 -4.01 14.47
C ILE A 157 -3.26 -5.14 15.16
N THR A 158 -3.98 -6.15 15.62
CA THR A 158 -3.40 -7.33 16.28
C THR A 158 -4.41 -8.48 16.32
N GLY A 159 -3.94 -9.71 16.19
CA GLY A 159 -4.76 -10.91 16.38
C GLY A 159 -5.95 -11.01 15.44
N GLY A 160 -5.81 -10.52 14.21
CA GLY A 160 -6.88 -10.57 13.20
C GLY A 160 -7.97 -9.50 13.34
N ARG A 161 -7.76 -8.45 14.14
CA ARG A 161 -8.71 -7.36 14.34
C ARG A 161 -8.03 -6.00 14.27
N ALA A 162 -8.75 -5.00 13.75
CA ALA A 162 -8.43 -3.59 13.92
C ALA A 162 -9.31 -2.95 15.00
N THR A 163 -8.74 -2.10 15.84
CA THR A 163 -9.47 -1.34 16.87
C THR A 163 -9.05 0.12 16.80
N GLU A 164 -10.01 1.04 16.73
CA GLU A 164 -9.73 2.46 16.91
C GLU A 164 -9.46 2.74 18.39
N GLU A 165 -8.40 3.49 18.65
CA GLU A 165 -7.97 3.90 19.99
C GLU A 165 -8.02 5.41 20.12
N THR A 166 -8.01 5.90 21.36
CA THR A 166 -7.82 7.32 21.61
C THR A 166 -6.46 7.76 21.06
N PRO A 167 -6.40 8.81 20.22
CA PRO A 167 -5.14 9.34 19.69
C PRO A 167 -4.12 9.66 20.80
N GLY A 168 -2.94 9.06 20.70
CA GLY A 168 -1.83 9.27 21.62
C GLY A 168 -0.76 10.23 21.08
N GLN A 169 0.45 10.11 21.64
CA GLN A 169 1.63 10.75 21.08
C GLN A 169 1.98 10.15 19.71
N ARG A 170 2.65 10.93 18.87
CA ARG A 170 3.09 10.47 17.54
C ARG A 170 4.03 9.27 17.66
N ILE A 171 3.75 8.23 16.88
CA ILE A 171 4.52 6.96 16.91
C ILE A 171 5.84 7.03 16.15
N THR A 172 5.97 7.94 15.19
CA THR A 172 7.20 8.20 14.42
C THR A 172 7.15 9.62 13.86
N PRO A 173 8.28 10.31 13.65
CA PRO A 173 8.28 11.57 12.91
C PRO A 173 7.83 11.35 11.46
N PRO A 174 7.07 12.30 10.86
CA PRO A 174 6.83 12.32 9.43
C PRO A 174 8.15 12.58 8.69
N VAL A 175 8.26 12.04 7.48
CA VAL A 175 9.42 12.21 6.60
C VAL A 175 8.94 12.87 5.32
N GLU A 176 9.44 14.09 5.08
CA GLU A 176 9.23 14.78 3.82
C GLU A 176 10.25 14.32 2.78
N LEU A 177 9.79 14.27 1.53
CA LEU A 177 10.68 14.04 0.40
C LEU A 177 11.40 15.33 0.04
N THR A 178 12.71 15.25 -0.11
CA THR A 178 13.48 16.40 -0.55
C THR A 178 13.25 16.66 -2.05
N GLU A 179 13.54 17.88 -2.51
CA GLU A 179 13.55 18.19 -3.93
C GLU A 179 14.46 17.23 -4.71
N ILE A 180 15.64 16.92 -4.16
CA ILE A 180 16.60 16.00 -4.77
C ILE A 180 15.99 14.60 -4.93
N ASP A 181 15.25 14.11 -3.92
CA ASP A 181 14.57 12.83 -4.00
C ASP A 181 13.52 12.82 -5.13
N MET A 182 12.75 13.91 -5.26
CA MET A 182 11.74 14.06 -6.31
C MET A 182 12.39 14.16 -7.70
N PHE A 183 13.43 14.99 -7.86
CA PHE A 183 14.18 15.11 -9.12
C PHE A 183 14.80 13.78 -9.55
N THR A 184 15.39 13.05 -8.61
CA THR A 184 16.00 11.74 -8.88
C THR A 184 14.97 10.74 -9.38
N ARG A 185 13.73 10.77 -8.86
CA ARG A 185 12.66 9.87 -9.32
C ARG A 185 12.02 10.31 -10.64
N LEU A 186 11.92 11.62 -10.86
CA LEU A 186 11.31 12.17 -12.08
C LEU A 186 12.20 12.00 -13.31
N PHE A 187 13.51 12.19 -13.15
CA PHE A 187 14.48 12.15 -14.26
C PHE A 187 15.35 10.88 -14.26
N GLY A 188 15.39 10.15 -13.15
CA GLY A 188 16.09 8.88 -13.05
C GLY A 188 15.30 7.74 -13.68
N THR A 189 16.02 6.76 -14.22
CA THR A 189 15.39 5.53 -14.72
C THR A 189 14.89 4.69 -13.55
N GLY A 190 13.65 4.21 -13.65
CA GLY A 190 13.07 3.31 -12.66
C GLY A 190 12.49 3.94 -11.40
N GLY A 191 12.31 5.27 -11.34
CA GLY A 191 11.67 5.95 -10.20
C GLY A 191 10.25 5.47 -9.88
N GLU A 192 9.58 4.85 -10.84
CA GLU A 192 8.24 4.26 -10.72
C GLU A 192 8.25 2.77 -10.32
N ARG A 193 9.42 2.12 -10.30
CA ARG A 193 9.56 0.67 -10.08
C ARG A 193 9.78 0.39 -8.59
N GLY A 194 8.84 -0.28 -7.95
CA GLY A 194 8.94 -0.58 -6.52
C GLY A 194 9.63 -1.91 -6.20
N VAL A 195 9.88 -2.70 -7.23
CA VAL A 195 10.43 -4.06 -7.14
C VAL A 195 11.12 -4.43 -8.45
N THR A 196 12.01 -5.40 -8.41
CA THR A 196 12.59 -5.98 -9.64
C THR A 196 11.61 -6.96 -10.29
N GLU A 197 11.68 -7.11 -11.62
CA GLU A 197 10.84 -8.08 -12.35
C GLU A 197 10.94 -9.49 -11.76
N ARG A 198 12.16 -9.97 -11.55
CA ARG A 198 12.42 -11.29 -10.96
C ARG A 198 11.75 -11.47 -9.59
N ARG A 199 11.82 -10.45 -8.72
CA ARG A 199 11.22 -10.52 -7.37
C ARG A 199 9.70 -10.47 -7.44
N LEU A 200 9.13 -9.67 -8.34
CA LEU A 200 7.69 -9.59 -8.56
C LEU A 200 7.13 -10.92 -9.08
N THR A 201 7.73 -11.49 -10.12
CA THR A 201 7.29 -12.78 -10.69
C THR A 201 7.29 -13.87 -9.63
N ALA A 202 8.39 -13.99 -8.85
CA ALA A 202 8.48 -14.96 -7.77
C ALA A 202 7.41 -14.74 -6.66
N ALA A 203 7.12 -13.48 -6.32
CA ALA A 203 6.08 -13.16 -5.34
C ALA A 203 4.69 -13.56 -5.85
N VAL A 204 4.35 -13.20 -7.09
CA VAL A 204 3.05 -13.53 -7.67
C VAL A 204 2.87 -15.04 -7.78
N GLU A 205 3.88 -15.77 -8.24
CA GLU A 205 3.83 -17.24 -8.31
C GLU A 205 3.60 -17.88 -6.94
N ARG A 206 4.29 -17.38 -5.91
CA ARG A 206 4.13 -17.83 -4.52
C ARG A 206 2.71 -17.60 -4.00
N VAL A 207 2.18 -16.38 -4.18
CA VAL A 207 0.82 -16.03 -3.73
C VAL A 207 -0.21 -16.84 -4.50
N ARG A 208 -0.07 -16.97 -5.83
CA ARG A 208 -0.93 -17.79 -6.68
C ARG A 208 -0.95 -19.24 -6.23
N ALA A 209 0.20 -19.84 -5.95
CA ALA A 209 0.30 -21.21 -5.44
C ALA A 209 -0.38 -21.37 -4.07
N ALA A 210 -0.17 -20.41 -3.16
CA ALA A 210 -0.81 -20.41 -1.84
C ALA A 210 -2.34 -20.30 -1.94
N ARG A 211 -2.87 -19.46 -2.84
CA ARG A 211 -4.32 -19.32 -3.07
C ARG A 211 -4.92 -20.56 -3.73
N ALA A 212 -4.20 -21.18 -4.66
CA ALA A 212 -4.64 -22.42 -5.29
C ALA A 212 -4.78 -23.58 -4.29
N ALA A 213 -3.93 -23.64 -3.26
CA ALA A 213 -4.00 -24.67 -2.23
C ALA A 213 -5.18 -24.52 -1.24
N LEU A 214 -5.87 -23.38 -1.24
CA LEU A 214 -7.05 -23.11 -0.40
C LEU A 214 -8.38 -23.40 -1.11
N ARG A 215 -8.34 -23.75 -2.40
CA ARG A 215 -9.51 -24.07 -3.24
C ARG A 215 -9.72 -25.57 -3.34
#